data_AF-A0A2R4M3U8-F1
#
_entry.id   AF-A0A2R4M3U8-F1
#
_cell.length_a   1.000
_cell.length_b   1.000
_cell.length_c   1.000
_cell.angle_alpha   90.00
_cell.angle_beta   90.00
_cell.angle_gamma   90.00
#
_symmetry.space_group_name_H-M   'P 1'
#
loop_
_entity.id
_entity.type
_entity.pdbx_description
1 polymer ?
#
loop_
_entity_poly.entity_id
_entity_poly.type
_entity_poly.pdbx_seq_one_letter_code
_entity_poly.pdbx_strand_id
1 'polypeptide(L)'
;MSVDLPEYYFRIRENGAFVFRVDTENRQRRIEMDQIAAVNIKNGEIKPQGGRELSTEDMRVIEEWMAERIALLAKRDIDDIHRAIDYLNLTAHWAQTRGTDDQLENITDALLLAMHDLRTVLVRKKADRLMKERDGA
;
A
#
# COMPACT_ATOMS: atom_id res chain seq x y z
N MET A 1 12.17 10.65 -30.50
CA MET A 1 10.86 10.76 -29.83
C MET A 1 11.06 11.59 -28.59
N SER A 2 10.57 12.82 -28.57
CA SER A 2 10.40 13.54 -27.30
C SER A 2 9.35 12.76 -26.51
N VAL A 3 9.74 12.20 -25.37
CA VAL A 3 8.78 11.59 -24.46
C VAL A 3 7.97 12.75 -23.90
N ASP A 4 6.68 12.80 -24.24
CA ASP A 4 5.76 13.75 -23.64
C ASP A 4 5.70 13.42 -22.14
N LEU A 5 6.12 14.36 -21.29
CA LEU A 5 6.20 14.14 -19.85
C LEU A 5 4.87 14.52 -19.20
N PRO A 6 4.45 13.81 -18.13
CA PRO A 6 3.22 14.16 -17.43
C PRO A 6 3.37 15.52 -16.76
N GLU A 7 2.31 16.31 -16.74
CA GLU A 7 2.26 17.63 -16.07
C GLU A 7 2.47 17.53 -14.55
N TYR A 8 2.13 16.39 -13.96
CA TYR A 8 2.27 16.11 -12.53
C TYR A 8 3.09 14.86 -12.29
N TYR A 9 3.94 14.90 -11.28
CA TYR A 9 4.69 13.76 -10.79
C TYR A 9 4.49 13.58 -9.29
N PHE A 10 4.08 12.36 -8.89
CA PHE A 10 3.85 12.00 -7.49
C PHE A 10 4.98 11.11 -6.98
N ARG A 11 5.87 11.67 -6.16
CA ARG A 11 6.91 10.90 -5.49
C ARG A 11 6.34 10.23 -4.25
N ILE A 12 6.08 8.93 -4.35
CA ILE A 12 5.50 8.11 -3.28
C ILE A 12 6.38 8.11 -2.03
N ARG A 13 5.71 8.15 -0.88
CA ARG A 13 6.23 7.95 0.47
C ARG A 13 5.35 6.95 1.20
N GLU A 14 5.77 6.55 2.40
CA GLU A 14 5.06 5.55 3.21
C GLU A 14 3.56 5.86 3.38
N ASN A 15 3.22 7.12 3.69
CA ASN A 15 1.85 7.54 3.98
C ASN A 15 1.28 8.55 2.97
N GLY A 16 1.84 8.63 1.75
CA GLY A 16 1.33 9.55 0.72
C GLY A 16 2.38 9.89 -0.33
N ALA A 17 2.51 11.17 -0.70
CA ALA A 17 3.45 11.58 -1.73
C ALA A 17 3.92 13.04 -1.57
N PHE A 18 5.02 13.38 -2.24
CA PHE A 18 5.26 14.76 -2.67
C PHE A 18 4.69 14.93 -4.08
N VAL A 19 4.02 16.05 -4.32
CA VAL A 19 3.42 16.39 -5.60
C VAL A 19 4.30 17.44 -6.26
N PHE A 20 4.72 17.16 -7.49
CA PHE A 20 5.53 18.07 -8.29
C PHE A 20 4.77 18.43 -9.56
N ARG A 21 4.78 19.71 -9.93
CA ARG A 21 4.46 20.14 -11.29
C ARG A 21 5.72 20.02 -12.13
N VAL A 22 5.61 19.41 -13.30
CA VAL A 22 6.72 19.16 -14.22
C VAL A 22 6.69 20.24 -15.30
N ASP A 23 7.78 20.99 -15.41
CA ASP A 23 7.97 21.96 -16.49
C ASP A 23 9.06 21.43 -17.44
N THR A 24 8.74 21.43 -18.74
CA THR A 24 9.62 20.95 -19.80
C THR A 24 9.94 22.02 -20.85
N GLU A 25 9.36 23.22 -20.73
CA GLU A 25 9.45 24.29 -21.72
C GLU A 25 10.70 25.17 -21.55
N ASN A 26 11.63 24.80 -20.66
CA ASN A 26 12.81 25.61 -20.48
C ASN A 26 13.78 25.46 -21.66
N ARG A 27 14.36 26.58 -22.15
CA ARG A 27 15.21 26.64 -23.37
C ARG A 27 16.38 25.64 -23.39
N GLN A 28 16.73 25.07 -22.24
CA GLN A 28 17.82 24.13 -22.04
C GLN A 28 17.41 22.65 -22.14
N ARG A 29 16.13 22.31 -22.43
CA ARG A 29 15.58 20.94 -22.42
C ARG A 29 15.81 20.21 -21.08
N ARG A 30 15.80 20.95 -19.97
CA ARG A 30 15.90 20.40 -18.62
C ARG A 30 14.51 20.19 -18.06
N ILE A 31 14.32 19.06 -17.38
CA ILE A 31 13.09 18.78 -16.63
C ILE A 31 13.20 19.52 -15.30
N GLU A 32 12.29 20.46 -15.08
CA GLU A 32 12.14 21.11 -13.78
C GLU A 32 10.94 20.52 -13.05
N MET A 33 11.11 20.31 -11.75
CA MET A 33 10.06 19.76 -10.88
C MET A 33 9.85 20.72 -9.72
N ASP A 34 8.77 21.48 -9.78
CA ASP A 34 8.37 22.38 -8.70
C ASP A 34 7.48 21.61 -7.73
N GLN A 35 7.92 21.47 -6.48
CA GLN A 35 7.12 20.81 -5.46
C GLN A 35 5.96 21.72 -5.05
N ILE A 36 4.74 21.32 -5.39
CA ILE A 36 3.54 22.13 -5.11
C ILE A 36 2.86 21.73 -3.80
N ALA A 37 2.96 20.45 -3.40
CA ALA A 37 2.30 19.95 -2.20
C ALA A 37 2.94 18.69 -1.62
N ALA A 38 2.57 18.38 -0.37
CA ALA A 38 2.72 17.07 0.25
C ALA A 38 1.34 16.53 0.62
N VAL A 39 1.07 15.26 0.30
CA VAL A 39 -0.23 14.63 0.54
C VAL A 39 -0.09 13.47 1.52
N ASN A 40 -1.11 13.27 2.34
CA ASN A 40 -1.22 12.15 3.27
C ASN A 40 -2.51 11.38 2.99
N ILE A 41 -2.35 10.13 2.55
CA ILE A 41 -3.48 9.28 2.14
C ILE A 41 -4.19 8.61 3.33
N LYS A 42 -3.61 8.65 4.54
CA LYS A 42 -4.25 8.08 5.74
C LYS A 42 -5.35 8.98 6.30
N ASN A 43 -5.14 10.29 6.26
CA ASN A 43 -6.08 11.29 6.80
C ASN A 43 -6.68 12.21 5.73
N GLY A 44 -6.27 12.07 4.46
CA GLY A 44 -6.76 12.91 3.36
C GLY A 44 -6.11 14.29 3.27
N GLU A 45 -5.08 14.57 4.06
CA GLU A 45 -4.51 15.91 4.17
C GLU A 45 -3.66 16.28 2.96
N ILE A 46 -3.89 17.47 2.39
CA ILE A 46 -3.11 18.07 1.31
C ILE A 46 -2.46 19.34 1.87
N LYS A 47 -1.12 19.37 1.94
CA LYS A 47 -0.34 20.51 2.42
C LYS A 47 0.34 21.21 1.25
N PRO A 48 -0.07 22.42 0.86
CA PRO A 48 0.66 23.20 -0.11
C PRO A 48 2.09 23.51 0.37
N GLN A 49 3.04 23.46 -0.55
CA GLN A 49 4.43 23.77 -0.26
C GLN A 49 4.62 25.29 -0.16
N GLY A 50 5.31 25.75 0.89
CA GLY A 50 5.69 27.17 1.02
C GLY A 50 4.51 28.14 1.19
N GLY A 51 3.33 27.67 1.61
CA GLY A 51 2.16 28.51 1.82
C GLY A 51 1.48 29.01 0.54
N ARG A 52 1.81 28.43 -0.62
CA ARG A 52 1.14 28.75 -1.89
C ARG A 52 -0.32 28.30 -1.88
N GLU A 53 -1.13 28.95 -2.71
CA GLU A 53 -2.44 28.41 -3.08
C GLU A 53 -2.30 27.39 -4.20
N LEU A 54 -3.05 26.30 -4.11
CA LEU A 54 -3.18 25.30 -5.17
C LEU A 54 -4.32 25.72 -6.08
N SER A 55 -4.14 25.57 -7.40
CA SER A 55 -5.22 25.81 -8.35
C SER A 55 -6.29 24.72 -8.27
N THR A 56 -7.46 24.99 -8.86
CA THR A 56 -8.53 23.98 -8.97
C THR A 56 -8.04 22.71 -9.67
N GLU A 57 -7.19 22.85 -10.68
CA GLU A 57 -6.62 21.69 -11.40
C GLU A 57 -5.62 20.92 -10.54
N ASP A 58 -4.75 21.62 -9.79
CA ASP A 58 -3.84 20.95 -8.84
C ASP A 58 -4.64 20.10 -7.84
N MET A 59 -5.69 20.67 -7.27
CA MET A 59 -6.55 19.97 -6.31
C MET A 59 -7.23 18.75 -6.95
N ARG A 60 -7.81 18.91 -8.14
CA ARG A 60 -8.48 17.82 -8.87
C ARG A 60 -7.53 16.65 -9.13
N VAL A 61 -6.34 16.92 -9.65
CA VAL A 61 -5.34 15.89 -9.97
C VAL A 61 -4.82 15.20 -8.71
N ILE A 62 -4.61 15.95 -7.63
CA ILE A 62 -4.21 15.39 -6.34
C ILE A 62 -5.28 14.45 -5.79
N GLU A 63 -6.54 14.87 -5.77
CA GLU A 63 -7.65 14.07 -5.26
C GLU A 63 -7.86 12.79 -6.07
N GLU A 64 -7.79 12.87 -7.40
CA GLU A 64 -7.87 11.72 -8.31
C GLU A 64 -6.73 10.72 -8.03
N TRP A 65 -5.48 11.21 -7.95
CA TRP A 65 -4.33 10.38 -7.63
C TRP A 65 -4.47 9.71 -6.25
N MET A 66 -4.98 10.43 -5.25
CA MET A 66 -5.20 9.88 -3.91
C MET A 66 -6.24 8.75 -3.93
N ALA A 67 -7.34 8.93 -4.65
CA ALA A 67 -8.38 7.91 -4.79
C ALA A 67 -7.85 6.64 -5.47
N GLU A 68 -7.14 6.80 -6.60
CA GLU A 68 -6.50 5.68 -7.31
C GLU A 68 -5.47 4.98 -6.42
N ARG A 69 -4.68 5.75 -5.66
CA ARG A 69 -3.66 5.19 -4.76
C ARG A 69 -4.29 4.36 -3.66
N ILE A 70 -5.38 4.83 -3.04
CA ILE A 70 -6.11 4.10 -1.99
C ILE A 70 -6.67 2.80 -2.56
N ALA A 71 -7.31 2.85 -3.74
CA ALA A 71 -7.85 1.65 -4.39
C ALA A 71 -6.74 0.63 -4.72
N LEU A 72 -5.60 1.09 -5.23
CA LEU A 72 -4.45 0.23 -5.51
C LEU A 72 -3.89 -0.42 -4.25
N LEU A 73 -3.77 0.33 -3.14
CA LEU A 73 -3.29 -0.21 -1.87
C LEU A 73 -4.26 -1.27 -1.33
N ALA A 74 -5.57 -1.01 -1.35
CA ALA A 74 -6.57 -2.00 -0.92
C ALA A 74 -6.48 -3.32 -1.73
N LYS A 75 -6.22 -3.22 -3.05
CA LYS A 75 -5.98 -4.41 -3.87
C LYS A 75 -4.71 -5.15 -3.44
N ARG A 76 -3.62 -4.42 -3.20
CA ARG A 76 -2.34 -5.00 -2.76
C ARG A 76 -2.44 -5.66 -1.40
N ASP A 77 -3.19 -5.08 -0.47
CA ASP A 77 -3.41 -5.66 0.87
C ASP A 77 -4.00 -7.06 0.76
N ILE A 78 -4.99 -7.27 -0.11
CA ILE A 78 -5.56 -8.61 -0.37
C ILE A 78 -4.55 -9.54 -1.05
N ASP A 79 -3.78 -9.03 -2.02
CA ASP A 79 -2.74 -9.81 -2.68
C ASP A 79 -1.60 -10.23 -1.71
N ASP A 80 -1.27 -9.40 -0.71
CA ASP A 80 -0.32 -9.73 0.36
C ASP A 80 -0.86 -10.87 1.25
N ILE A 81 -2.17 -10.91 1.53
CA ILE A 81 -2.80 -12.03 2.26
C ILE A 81 -2.75 -13.33 1.46
N HIS A 82 -3.01 -13.28 0.15
CA HIS A 82 -2.84 -14.47 -0.71
C HIS A 82 -1.39 -14.95 -0.73
N ARG A 83 -0.41 -14.03 -0.82
CA ARG A 83 1.01 -14.39 -0.71
C ARG A 83 1.37 -15.01 0.64
N ALA A 84 0.78 -14.56 1.75
CA ALA A 84 0.98 -15.18 3.06
C ALA A 84 0.48 -16.64 3.09
N ILE A 85 -0.66 -16.94 2.45
CA ILE A 85 -1.17 -18.31 2.31
C ILE A 85 -0.17 -19.17 1.52
N ASP A 86 0.33 -18.65 0.40
CA ASP A 86 1.33 -19.35 -0.41
C ASP A 86 2.62 -19.61 0.38
N TYR A 87 3.11 -18.64 1.15
CA TYR A 87 4.27 -18.82 2.01
C TYR A 87 4.07 -19.90 3.07
N LEU A 88 2.89 -19.98 3.70
CA LEU A 88 2.58 -21.06 4.65
C LEU A 88 2.60 -22.44 3.96
N ASN A 89 1.99 -22.55 2.78
CA ASN A 89 1.98 -23.80 2.01
C ASN A 89 3.39 -24.23 1.58
N LEU A 90 4.18 -23.29 1.06
CA LEU A 90 5.57 -23.53 0.68
C LEU A 90 6.45 -23.90 1.87
N THR A 91 6.23 -23.26 3.03
CA THR A 91 6.94 -23.57 4.28
C THR A 91 6.60 -24.98 4.77
N ALA A 92 5.33 -25.37 4.73
CA ALA A 92 4.90 -26.73 5.08
C ALA A 92 5.55 -27.77 4.15
N HIS A 93 5.56 -27.51 2.85
CA HIS A 93 6.22 -28.41 1.89
C HIS A 93 7.73 -28.49 2.11
N TRP A 94 8.40 -27.36 2.35
CA TRP A 94 9.82 -27.33 2.67
C TRP A 94 10.13 -28.13 3.93
N ALA A 95 9.37 -27.96 5.00
CA ALA A 95 9.55 -28.68 6.26
C ALA A 95 9.42 -30.20 6.06
N GLN A 96 8.50 -30.64 5.20
CA GLN A 96 8.30 -32.05 4.88
C GLN A 96 9.42 -32.67 4.03
N THR A 97 10.03 -31.90 3.13
CA THR A 97 10.90 -32.45 2.07
C THR A 97 12.38 -32.12 2.22
N ARG A 98 12.72 -31.03 2.93
CA ARG A 98 14.07 -30.45 2.94
C ARG A 98 14.52 -29.93 4.30
N GLY A 99 13.61 -29.66 5.23
CA GLY A 99 13.94 -29.14 6.55
C GLY A 99 14.85 -30.09 7.33
N THR A 100 15.94 -29.56 7.88
CA THR A 100 16.82 -30.31 8.81
C THR A 100 16.34 -30.14 10.25
N ASP A 101 16.68 -31.08 11.13
CA ASP A 101 16.23 -31.07 12.53
C ASP A 101 16.60 -29.75 13.24
N ASP A 102 17.85 -29.30 13.12
CA ASP A 102 18.32 -28.02 13.72
C ASP A 102 17.54 -26.80 13.19
N GLN A 103 17.21 -26.79 11.89
CA GLN A 103 16.43 -25.70 11.31
C GLN A 103 14.99 -25.72 11.81
N LEU A 104 14.39 -26.91 11.93
CA LEU A 104 13.02 -27.06 12.44
C LEU A 104 12.95 -26.64 13.90
N GLU A 105 13.86 -27.11 14.76
CA GLU A 105 13.94 -26.71 16.17
C GLU A 105 14.01 -25.18 16.32
N ASN A 106 14.79 -24.51 15.46
CA ASN A 106 14.93 -23.05 15.50
C ASN A 106 13.66 -22.26 15.11
N ILE A 107 12.75 -22.83 14.31
CA ILE A 107 11.58 -22.08 13.79
C ILE A 107 10.22 -22.56 14.30
N THR A 108 10.12 -23.81 14.80
CA THR A 108 8.82 -24.46 15.04
C THR A 108 7.95 -23.68 16.02
N ASP A 109 8.47 -23.34 17.20
CA ASP A 109 7.68 -22.67 18.23
C ASP A 109 7.19 -21.29 17.79
N ALA A 110 8.09 -20.49 17.20
CA ALA A 110 7.75 -19.17 16.69
C ALA A 110 6.68 -19.23 15.59
N LEU A 111 6.81 -20.18 14.65
CA LEU A 111 5.85 -20.36 13.57
C LEU A 111 4.48 -20.84 14.09
N LEU A 112 4.47 -21.81 15.02
CA LEU A 112 3.23 -22.32 15.63
C LEU A 112 2.48 -21.23 16.39
N LEU A 113 3.19 -20.40 17.17
CA LEU A 113 2.58 -19.28 17.89
C LEU A 113 1.98 -18.24 16.93
N ALA A 114 2.69 -17.86 15.87
CA ALA A 114 2.18 -16.92 14.88
C ALA A 114 0.92 -17.44 14.17
N MET A 115 0.90 -18.73 13.78
CA MET A 115 -0.27 -19.35 13.18
C MET A 115 -1.45 -19.44 14.17
N HIS A 116 -1.18 -19.72 15.45
CA HIS A 116 -2.21 -19.79 16.48
C HIS A 116 -2.88 -18.43 16.71
N ASP A 117 -2.10 -17.35 16.82
CA ASP A 117 -2.62 -16.00 16.96
C ASP A 117 -3.50 -15.61 15.76
N LEU A 118 -2.98 -15.79 14.55
CA LEU A 118 -3.72 -15.52 13.31
C LEU A 118 -5.03 -16.31 13.26
N ARG A 119 -4.99 -17.61 13.59
CA ARG A 119 -6.19 -18.46 13.63
C ARG A 119 -7.22 -17.90 14.62
N THR A 120 -6.79 -17.49 15.81
CA THR A 120 -7.69 -16.96 16.85
C THR A 120 -8.41 -15.70 16.37
N VAL A 121 -7.68 -14.77 15.75
CA VAL A 121 -8.26 -13.54 15.17
C VAL A 121 -9.27 -13.87 14.06
N LEU A 122 -8.93 -14.76 13.13
CA LEU A 122 -9.79 -15.12 11.99
C LEU A 122 -11.06 -15.86 12.43
N VAL A 123 -10.95 -16.79 13.39
CA VAL A 123 -12.10 -17.52 13.94
C VAL A 123 -13.06 -16.56 14.62
N ARG A 124 -12.57 -15.62 15.43
CA ARG A 124 -13.39 -14.59 16.08
C ARG A 124 -14.12 -13.74 15.05
N LYS A 125 -13.41 -13.21 14.03
CA LYS A 125 -14.02 -12.41 12.96
C LYS A 125 -15.07 -13.19 12.16
N LYS A 126 -14.87 -14.49 11.94
CA LYS A 126 -15.86 -15.36 11.29
C LYS A 126 -17.11 -15.51 12.15
N ALA A 127 -16.95 -15.73 13.46
CA ALA A 127 -18.08 -15.82 14.39
C ALA A 127 -18.87 -14.50 14.44
N ASP A 128 -18.20 -13.36 14.55
CA ASP A 128 -18.84 -12.03 14.57
C ASP A 128 -19.70 -11.77 13.31
N ARG A 129 -19.22 -12.20 12.12
CA ARG A 129 -19.97 -12.07 10.87
C ARG A 129 -21.24 -12.94 10.87
N LEU A 130 -21.13 -14.19 11.30
CA LEU A 130 -22.27 -15.11 11.38
C LEU A 130 -23.34 -14.63 12.38
N MET A 131 -22.95 -13.99 13.49
CA MET A 131 -23.92 -13.40 14.42
C MET A 131 -24.65 -12.21 13.79
N LYS A 132 -23.94 -11.31 13.11
CA LYS A 132 -24.56 -10.16 12.42
C LYS A 132 -25.54 -10.58 11.32
N GLU A 133 -25.22 -11.64 10.57
CA GLU A 133 -26.13 -12.20 9.56
C GLU A 133 -27.41 -12.78 10.17
N ARG A 134 -27.33 -13.33 11.40
CA ARG A 134 -28.49 -13.87 12.12
C ARG A 134 -29.36 -12.81 12.78
N ASP A 135 -28.77 -11.71 13.25
CA ASP A 135 -29.48 -10.62 13.93
C ASP A 135 -30.05 -9.58 12.93
N GLY A 136 -29.53 -9.56 11.70
CA GLY A 136 -29.99 -8.69 10.61
C GLY A 136 -30.97 -9.34 9.63
N ALA A 137 -31.32 -10.61 9.82
CA ALA A 137 -32.32 -11.37 9.07
C ALA A 137 -33.58 -11.59 9.92
#